data_AF-A0AB36L7E6-F1
#
_entry.id   AF-A0AB36L7E6-F1
#
_cell.length_a   1.000
_cell.length_b   1.000
_cell.length_c   1.000
_cell.angle_alpha   90.00
_cell.angle_beta   90.00
_cell.angle_gamma   90.00
#
_symmetry.space_group_name_H-M   'P 1'
#
loop_
_entity.id
_entity.type
_entity.pdbx_description
1 polymer ?
#
loop_
_entity_poly.entity_id
_entity_poly.type
_entity_poly.pdbx_seq_one_letter_code
_entity_poly.pdbx_strand_id
1 'polypeptide(L)' 'MKDQITHLPDNANRSVAKQKFKITNWPTYNKALINRGSITFWLDDEAIQAWYES' A
#
# COMPACT_ATOMS: atom_id res chain seq x y z
N MET A 1 -32.43 53.01 -6.22
CA MET A 1 -32.02 51.71 -5.65
C MET A 1 -32.35 50.68 -6.70
N LYS A 2 -31.34 50.03 -7.28
CA LYS A 2 -31.51 48.96 -8.28
C LYS A 2 -30.70 47.78 -7.75
N ASP A 3 -31.42 46.69 -7.57
CA ASP A 3 -31.03 45.50 -6.83
C ASP A 3 -29.79 44.85 -7.43
N GLN A 4 -28.83 44.52 -6.56
CA GLN A 4 -27.65 43.75 -6.94
C GLN A 4 -28.10 42.30 -7.16
N ILE A 5 -28.27 41.92 -8.41
CA ILE A 5 -28.45 40.52 -8.80
C ILE A 5 -27.10 39.83 -8.61
N THR A 6 -26.94 39.12 -7.51
CA THR A 6 -25.81 38.24 -7.23
C THR A 6 -25.74 37.17 -8.31
N HIS A 7 -24.83 37.32 -9.28
CA HIS A 7 -24.46 36.24 -10.18
C HIS A 7 -23.74 35.16 -9.37
N LEU A 8 -24.43 34.07 -9.05
CA LEU A 8 -23.76 32.88 -8.50
C LEU A 8 -22.79 32.33 -9.54
N PRO A 9 -21.57 31.94 -9.14
CA PRO A 9 -20.64 31.32 -10.08
C PRO A 9 -21.23 30.00 -10.60
N ASP A 10 -21.22 29.81 -11.91
CA ASP A 10 -21.73 28.64 -12.67
C ASP A 10 -21.11 27.28 -12.27
N ASN A 11 -20.22 27.25 -11.27
CA ASN A 11 -19.54 26.05 -10.81
C ASN A 11 -20.23 25.37 -9.61
N ALA A 12 -21.28 25.97 -9.04
CA ALA A 12 -21.92 25.49 -7.80
C ALA A 12 -22.56 24.09 -7.90
N ASN A 13 -22.77 23.56 -9.11
CA ASN A 13 -23.38 22.24 -9.35
C ASN A 13 -22.50 21.25 -10.14
N ARG A 14 -21.20 21.54 -10.33
CA ARG A 14 -20.34 20.64 -11.12
C ARG A 14 -19.75 19.54 -10.23
N SER A 15 -20.27 18.32 -10.34
CA SER A 15 -19.63 17.16 -9.75
C SER A 15 -18.27 16.92 -10.44
N VAL A 16 -17.19 17.11 -9.69
CA VAL A 16 -15.83 16.83 -10.18
C VAL A 16 -15.66 15.32 -10.24
N ALA A 17 -15.44 14.79 -11.45
CA ALA A 17 -15.21 13.37 -11.63
C ALA A 17 -13.96 12.92 -10.85
N LYS A 18 -14.11 11.93 -9.98
CA LYS A 18 -12.99 11.35 -9.24
C LYS A 18 -12.03 10.67 -10.22
N GLN A 19 -10.77 11.11 -10.18
CA GLN A 19 -9.70 10.47 -10.93
C GLN A 19 -9.47 9.04 -10.43
N LYS A 20 -9.49 8.06 -11.33
CA LYS A 20 -9.21 6.67 -11.02
C LYS A 20 -7.72 6.41 -11.27
N PHE A 21 -7.05 5.87 -10.26
CA PHE A 21 -5.65 5.47 -10.35
C PHE A 21 -5.55 3.95 -10.40
N LYS A 22 -4.63 3.43 -11.23
CA LYS A 22 -4.29 2.02 -11.29
C LYS A 22 -2.87 1.83 -10.79
N ILE A 23 -2.69 0.91 -9.85
CA ILE A 23 -1.37 0.52 -9.37
C ILE A 23 -0.75 -0.41 -10.42
N THR A 24 0.27 0.06 -11.12
CA THR A 24 0.95 -0.70 -12.20
C THR A 24 2.16 -1.49 -11.71
N ASN A 25 2.79 -1.04 -10.60
CA ASN A 25 4.03 -1.64 -10.09
C ASN A 25 3.82 -2.72 -9.00
N TRP A 26 2.58 -3.14 -8.77
CA TRP A 26 2.24 -4.11 -7.73
C TRP A 26 3.03 -5.43 -7.82
N PRO A 27 3.20 -6.05 -9.01
CA PRO A 27 3.92 -7.32 -9.11
C PRO A 27 5.40 -7.22 -8.70
N THR A 28 6.08 -6.14 -9.10
CA THR A 28 7.49 -5.89 -8.77
C THR A 28 7.68 -5.66 -7.28
N TYR A 29 6.82 -4.83 -6.70
CA TYR A 29 6.85 -4.54 -5.27
C TYR A 29 6.58 -5.79 -4.42
N ASN A 30 5.59 -6.59 -4.83
CA ASN A 30 5.25 -7.83 -4.15
C ASN A 30 6.41 -8.85 -4.16
N LYS A 31 7.12 -9.00 -5.29
CA LYS A 31 8.32 -9.87 -5.37
C LYS A 31 9.40 -9.47 -4.36
N ALA A 32 9.65 -8.17 -4.19
CA ALA A 32 10.60 -7.68 -3.21
C ALA A 32 10.14 -7.90 -1.76
N LEU A 33 8.81 -7.91 -1.52
CA LEU A 33 8.23 -8.13 -0.20
C LEU A 33 8.25 -9.59 0.25
N ILE A 34 8.09 -10.56 -0.67
CA ILE A 34 8.08 -12.00 -0.35
C ILE A 34 9.37 -12.43 0.36
N ASN A 35 10.50 -11.83 -0.01
CA ASN A 35 11.80 -12.14 0.59
C ASN A 35 12.13 -11.25 1.79
N ARG A 36 11.26 -10.30 2.14
CA ARG A 36 11.47 -9.40 3.27
C ARG A 36 11.08 -10.13 4.56
N GLY A 37 12.07 -10.37 5.42
CA GLY A 37 11.87 -11.15 6.64
C GLY A 37 12.16 -12.64 6.47
N SER A 38 12.81 -13.05 5.38
CA SER A 38 13.43 -14.37 5.33
C SER A 38 14.52 -14.42 6.41
N ILE A 39 14.37 -15.37 7.33
CA ILE A 39 15.34 -15.65 8.38
C ILE A 39 15.91 -17.02 8.07
N THR A 40 17.23 -17.10 7.96
CA THR A 40 17.94 -18.37 7.83
C THR A 40 18.51 -18.72 9.19
N PHE A 41 18.07 -19.84 9.77
CA PHE A 41 18.66 -20.38 10.98
C PHE A 41 19.75 -21.37 10.60
N TRP A 42 20.91 -21.22 11.21
CA TRP A 42 21.99 -22.20 11.16
C TRP A 42 21.97 -22.93 12.49
N LEU A 43 21.68 -24.22 12.45
CA LEU A 43 21.76 -25.11 13.60
C LEU A 43 23.00 -25.98 13.41
N ASP A 44 23.77 -26.10 14.47
CA ASP A 44 24.91 -27.01 14.51
C ASP A 44 24.43 -28.45 14.71
N ASP A 45 25.04 -29.41 14.03
CA ASP A 45 24.68 -30.83 14.12
C ASP A 45 24.81 -31.36 15.56
N GLU A 46 25.79 -30.86 16.33
CA GLU A 46 25.98 -31.22 17.74
C GLU A 46 24.81 -30.73 18.60
N ALA A 47 24.30 -29.53 18.33
CA ALA A 47 23.16 -28.96 19.04
C ALA A 47 21.85 -29.70 18.75
N ILE A 48 21.69 -30.21 17.53
CA ILE A 48 20.55 -31.07 17.16
C ILE A 48 20.64 -32.40 17.91
N GLN A 49 21.82 -33.03 17.93
CA GLN A 49 22.04 -34.32 18.58
C GLN A 49 21.79 -34.24 20.10
N ALA A 50 22.28 -33.19 20.76
CA ALA A 50 22.10 -32.98 22.20
C ALA A 50 20.62 -32.81 22.61
N TRP A 51 19.74 -32.41 21.68
CA TRP A 51 18.31 -32.26 21.97
C TRP A 51 17.56 -33.60 21.94
N TYR A 52 17.97 -34.54 21.09
CA TYR A 52 17.34 -35.86 20.99
C TYR A 52 17.79 -36.85 22.06
N GLU A 53 18.91 -36.59 22.73
CA GLU A 53 19.45 -37.43 23.81
C GLU A 53 18.93 -37.05 25.21
N SER A 54 18.00 -36.09 25.31
CA SER A 54 17.39 -35.63 26.57
C SER A 54 16.14 -36.39 26.99
#